data_AF-A0A1L5F9R8-F1
#
_entry.id   AF-A0A1L5F9R8-F1
#
_cell.length_a   1.000
_cell.length_b   1.000
_cell.length_c   1.000
_cell.angle_alpha   90.00
_cell.angle_beta   90.00
_cell.angle_gamma   90.00
#
_symmetry.space_group_name_H-M   'P 1'
#
loop_
_entity.id
_entity.type
_entity.pdbx_description
1 polymer ?
#
loop_
_entity_poly.entity_id
_entity_poly.type
_entity_poly.pdbx_seq_one_letter_code
_entity_poly.pdbx_strand_id
1 'polypeptide(L)'
;MEVSIKFTVFFEDIFWVGVFEKVSFNKYEVSKVVFGSEPKDYEVYDFILKHFCDLKFGNSLLNDESRDKKINPKRLQREIKKQTQTNGIGTKAQLAMKLQYEENKAERRKNFKQKNDKEKEFKFQLHQRKKKEKHKGH
;
A
#
# COMPACT_ATOMS: atom_id res chain seq x y z
N MET A 1 -18.16 -30.82 -7.78
CA MET A 1 -16.69 -30.81 -7.63
C MET A 1 -16.23 -29.45 -8.12
N GLU A 2 -15.95 -28.52 -7.22
CA GLU A 2 -15.40 -27.22 -7.60
C GLU A 2 -13.88 -27.33 -7.60
N VAL A 3 -13.28 -27.17 -8.77
CA VAL A 3 -11.84 -27.02 -8.93
C VAL A 3 -11.62 -25.56 -9.29
N SER A 4 -10.86 -24.85 -8.47
CA SER A 4 -10.51 -23.44 -8.72
C SER A 4 -9.03 -23.32 -8.97
N ILE A 5 -8.66 -22.65 -10.06
CA ILE A 5 -7.28 -22.35 -10.42
C ILE A 5 -7.16 -20.84 -10.56
N LYS A 6 -6.20 -20.26 -9.85
CA LYS A 6 -5.88 -18.84 -9.90
C LYS A 6 -4.42 -18.68 -10.27
N PHE A 7 -4.16 -17.76 -11.20
CA PHE A 7 -2.82 -17.41 -11.61
C PHE A 7 -2.57 -15.93 -11.29
N THR A 8 -1.50 -15.66 -10.54
CA THR A 8 -1.13 -14.30 -10.14
C THR A 8 0.27 -14.00 -10.63
N VAL A 9 0.42 -12.93 -11.40
CA VAL A 9 1.72 -12.42 -11.86
C VAL A 9 2.05 -11.16 -11.08
N PHE A 10 3.25 -11.10 -10.51
CA PHE A 10 3.73 -9.94 -9.77
C PHE A 10 5.25 -9.80 -9.89
N PHE A 11 5.75 -8.62 -9.58
CA PHE A 11 7.17 -8.33 -9.54
C PHE A 11 7.75 -8.64 -8.16
N GLU A 12 8.72 -9.55 -8.10
CA GLU A 12 9.41 -9.97 -6.87
C GLU A 12 10.91 -9.64 -6.98
N ASP A 13 11.32 -8.57 -6.29
CA ASP A 13 12.67 -8.00 -6.25
C ASP A 13 13.32 -7.69 -7.62
N ILE A 14 13.82 -8.72 -8.31
CA ILE A 14 14.60 -8.61 -9.55
C ILE A 14 13.83 -9.22 -10.72
N PHE A 15 12.88 -10.12 -10.46
CA PHE A 15 12.21 -10.89 -11.49
C PHE A 15 10.70 -10.79 -11.42
N TRP A 16 10.07 -10.90 -12.59
CA TRP A 16 8.65 -11.18 -12.66
C TRP A 16 8.38 -12.64 -12.37
N VAL A 17 7.43 -12.88 -11.46
CA VAL A 17 7.08 -14.19 -10.94
C VAL A 17 5.59 -14.43 -11.14
N GLY A 18 5.26 -15.61 -11.66
CA GLY A 18 3.91 -16.14 -11.71
C GLY A 18 3.71 -17.21 -10.65
N VAL A 19 2.59 -17.15 -9.93
CA VAL A 19 2.20 -18.17 -8.96
C VAL A 19 0.85 -18.76 -9.38
N PHE A 20 0.83 -20.08 -9.55
CA PHE A 20 -0.39 -20.86 -9.75
C PHE A 20 -0.86 -21.41 -8.42
N GLU A 21 -2.10 -21.09 -8.07
CA GLU A 21 -2.81 -21.61 -6.90
C GLU A 21 -3.92 -22.53 -7.41
N LYS A 22 -3.91 -23.80 -7.00
CA LYS A 22 -4.91 -24.79 -7.39
C LYS A 22 -5.57 -25.35 -6.14
N VAL A 23 -6.91 -25.28 -6.11
CA VAL A 23 -7.74 -25.83 -5.04
C VAL A 23 -8.57 -26.97 -5.61
N SER A 24 -8.37 -28.18 -5.07
CA SER A 24 -9.06 -29.40 -5.51
C SER A 24 -9.28 -30.32 -4.32
N PHE A 25 -10.53 -30.72 -4.03
CA PHE A 25 -10.88 -31.67 -2.95
C PHE A 25 -10.17 -31.40 -1.62
N ASN A 26 -10.22 -30.15 -1.14
CA ASN A 26 -9.58 -29.71 0.10
C ASN A 26 -8.05 -29.76 0.12
N LYS A 27 -7.42 -29.94 -1.05
CA LYS A 27 -5.98 -29.82 -1.27
C LYS A 27 -5.67 -28.49 -1.92
N TYR A 28 -4.73 -27.76 -1.33
CA TYR A 28 -4.15 -26.55 -1.88
C TYR A 28 -2.76 -26.87 -2.42
N GLU A 29 -2.59 -26.66 -3.72
CA GLU A 29 -1.40 -26.96 -4.49
C GLU A 29 -0.86 -25.66 -5.11
N VAL A 30 0.44 -25.41 -4.99
CA VAL A 30 1.08 -24.20 -5.51
C VAL A 30 2.24 -24.54 -6.42
N SER A 31 2.37 -23.79 -7.51
CA SER A 31 3.54 -23.83 -8.40
C SER A 31 4.04 -22.41 -8.70
N LYS A 32 5.36 -22.19 -8.57
CA LYS A 32 6.03 -20.92 -8.82
C LYS A 32 6.76 -20.99 -10.17
N VAL A 33 6.59 -19.96 -10.98
CA VAL A 33 7.26 -19.76 -12.26
C VAL A 33 7.96 -18.41 -12.25
N VAL A 34 9.22 -18.38 -12.70
CA VAL A 34 10.00 -17.14 -12.82
C VAL A 34 10.12 -16.78 -14.29
N PHE A 35 9.57 -15.64 -14.69
CA PHE A 35 9.65 -15.11 -16.07
C PHE A 35 10.91 -14.27 -16.31
N GLY A 36 11.46 -13.69 -15.25
CA GLY A 36 12.63 -12.82 -15.35
C GLY A 36 12.22 -11.39 -15.71
N SER A 37 12.09 -11.09 -16.99
CA SER A 37 11.58 -9.79 -17.48
C SER A 37 10.07 -9.69 -17.38
N GLU A 38 9.53 -8.47 -17.48
CA GLU A 38 8.07 -8.23 -17.51
C GLU A 38 7.43 -9.00 -18.66
N PRO A 39 6.64 -10.05 -18.36
CA PRO A 39 6.07 -10.87 -19.42
C PRO A 39 4.89 -10.12 -20.02
N LYS A 40 4.81 -10.11 -21.35
CA LYS A 40 3.63 -9.53 -22.01
C LYS A 40 2.45 -10.48 -21.93
N ASP A 41 1.24 -9.95 -22.03
CA ASP A 41 -0.01 -10.74 -21.91
C ASP A 41 -0.03 -11.98 -22.82
N TYR A 42 0.50 -11.87 -24.04
CA TYR A 42 0.57 -12.99 -24.97
C TYR A 42 1.61 -14.04 -24.57
N GLU A 43 2.71 -13.66 -23.92
CA GLU A 43 3.76 -14.57 -23.42
C GLU A 43 3.23 -15.35 -22.23
N VAL A 44 2.49 -14.67 -21.36
CA VAL A 44 1.77 -15.31 -20.26
C VAL A 44 0.75 -16.32 -20.78
N TYR A 45 -0.05 -15.94 -21.77
CA TYR A 45 -1.06 -16.82 -22.34
C TYR A 45 -0.46 -18.05 -23.02
N ASP A 46 0.58 -17.86 -23.84
CA ASP A 46 1.30 -18.95 -24.51
C ASP A 46 1.97 -19.89 -23.49
N PHE A 47 2.55 -19.32 -22.43
CA PHE A 47 3.13 -20.09 -21.33
C PHE A 47 2.09 -20.99 -20.67
N ILE A 48 0.91 -20.45 -20.36
CA ILE A 48 -0.18 -21.24 -19.77
C ILE A 48 -0.60 -22.38 -20.71
N LEU A 49 -0.79 -22.10 -22.01
CA LEU A 49 -1.22 -23.13 -22.96
C LEU A 49 -0.22 -24.28 -23.11
N LYS A 50 1.08 -23.96 -23.13
CA LYS A 50 2.14 -24.95 -23.40
C LYS A 50 2.64 -25.66 -22.16
N HIS A 51 2.75 -24.95 -21.04
CA HIS A 51 3.49 -25.44 -19.87
C HIS A 51 2.61 -25.77 -18.67
N PHE A 52 1.32 -25.44 -18.68
CA PHE A 52 0.45 -25.67 -17.51
C PHE A 52 0.38 -27.14 -17.09
N CYS A 53 0.30 -28.07 -18.06
CA CYS A 53 0.27 -29.51 -17.79
C CYS A 53 1.59 -30.05 -17.22
N ASP A 54 2.70 -29.36 -17.47
CA ASP A 54 4.04 -29.76 -17.04
C ASP A 54 4.42 -29.19 -15.66
N LEU A 55 3.58 -28.31 -15.10
CA LEU A 55 3.83 -27.69 -13.81
C LEU A 55 3.81 -28.71 -12.69
N LYS A 56 4.93 -28.80 -11.97
CA LYS A 56 5.03 -29.59 -10.74
C LYS A 56 4.45 -28.78 -9.60
N PHE A 57 3.24 -29.13 -9.19
CA PHE A 57 2.64 -28.58 -7.98
C PHE A 57 3.34 -29.16 -6.75
N GLY A 58 3.72 -28.28 -5.81
CA GLY A 58 4.37 -28.65 -4.55
C GLY A 58 3.41 -29.35 -3.58
N ASN A 59 3.92 -29.69 -2.39
CA ASN A 59 3.19 -30.41 -1.35
C ASN A 59 1.79 -29.83 -1.11
N SER A 60 0.77 -30.70 -1.19
CA SER A 60 -0.61 -30.34 -0.93
C SER A 60 -0.78 -29.98 0.55
N LEU A 61 -1.10 -28.71 0.82
CA LEU A 61 -1.53 -28.29 2.15
C LEU A 61 -3.02 -28.59 2.31
N LEU A 62 -3.44 -28.96 3.52
CA LEU A 62 -4.86 -29.00 3.86
C LEU A 62 -5.38 -27.58 3.72
N ASN A 63 -6.35 -27.40 2.83
CA ASN A 63 -6.95 -26.10 2.63
C ASN A 63 -7.79 -25.80 3.87
N ASP A 64 -7.30 -24.91 4.73
CA ASP A 64 -8.10 -24.37 5.81
C ASP A 64 -9.12 -23.46 5.12
N GLU A 65 -10.35 -23.94 4.99
CA GLU A 65 -11.42 -23.27 4.25
C GLU A 65 -11.67 -21.89 4.88
N SER A 66 -10.91 -20.88 4.47
CA SER A 66 -11.32 -19.50 4.60
C SER A 66 -12.51 -19.37 3.66
N ARG A 67 -13.69 -19.64 4.20
CA ARG A 67 -14.96 -19.48 3.48
C ARG A 67 -14.93 -18.10 2.85
N ASP A 68 -14.76 -18.05 1.54
CA ASP A 68 -14.80 -16.83 0.77
C ASP A 68 -16.21 -16.28 0.91
N LYS A 69 -16.40 -15.42 1.91
CA LYS A 69 -17.63 -14.66 2.06
C LYS A 69 -17.79 -13.90 0.76
N LYS A 70 -18.93 -14.05 0.06
CA LYS A 70 -19.21 -13.26 -1.14
C LYS A 70 -19.02 -11.76 -0.83
N ILE A 71 -17.89 -11.22 -1.26
CA ILE A 71 -17.57 -9.80 -1.12
C ILE A 71 -18.33 -9.07 -2.23
N ASN A 72 -19.02 -7.99 -1.88
CA ASN A 72 -19.69 -7.14 -2.87
C ASN A 72 -18.68 -6.70 -3.95
N PRO A 73 -19.00 -6.77 -5.26
CA PRO A 73 -18.07 -6.39 -6.33
C PRO A 73 -17.41 -5.01 -6.15
N LYS A 74 -18.16 -4.05 -5.59
CA LYS A 74 -17.64 -2.70 -5.27
C LYS A 74 -16.57 -2.73 -4.18
N ARG A 75 -16.67 -3.65 -3.23
CA ARG A 75 -15.68 -3.85 -2.16
C ARG A 75 -14.45 -4.60 -2.68
N LEU A 76 -14.64 -5.59 -3.56
CA LEU A 76 -13.53 -6.29 -4.24
C LEU A 76 -12.69 -5.31 -5.08
N GLN A 77 -13.33 -4.46 -5.90
CA GLN A 77 -12.62 -3.43 -6.67
C GLN A 77 -11.84 -2.45 -5.79
N ARG A 78 -12.36 -2.10 -4.60
CA ARG A 78 -11.65 -1.26 -3.63
C ARG A 78 -10.44 -1.97 -3.03
N GLU A 79 -10.56 -3.26 -2.73
CA GLU A 79 -9.44 -4.07 -2.21
C GLU A 79 -8.34 -4.26 -3.27
N ILE A 80 -8.71 -4.58 -4.51
CA ILE A 80 -7.77 -4.64 -5.65
C ILE A 80 -7.05 -3.29 -5.79
N LYS A 81 -7.81 -2.18 -5.85
CA LYS A 81 -7.22 -0.84 -5.96
C LYS A 81 -6.29 -0.50 -4.78
N LYS A 82 -6.61 -0.94 -3.56
CA LYS A 82 -5.77 -0.74 -2.38
C LYS A 82 -4.47 -1.52 -2.49
N GLN A 83 -4.52 -2.79 -2.90
CA GLN A 83 -3.34 -3.65 -3.11
C GLN A 83 -2.45 -3.14 -4.26
N THR A 84 -3.06 -2.70 -5.37
CA THR A 84 -2.32 -2.11 -6.49
C THR A 84 -1.75 -0.73 -6.14
N GLN A 85 -2.39 0.06 -5.27
CA GLN A 85 -1.84 1.34 -4.81
C GLN A 85 -0.67 1.18 -3.84
N THR A 86 -0.67 0.16 -2.98
CA THR A 86 0.48 -0.13 -2.11
C THR A 86 1.69 -0.61 -2.92
N ASN A 87 1.45 -1.23 -4.08
CA ASN A 87 2.48 -1.75 -4.98
C ASN A 87 2.66 -0.90 -6.25
N GLY A 88 2.03 0.28 -6.30
CA GLY A 88 1.96 1.11 -7.49
C GLY A 88 3.27 1.85 -7.70
N ILE A 89 3.94 1.53 -8.82
CA ILE A 89 5.11 2.16 -9.45
C ILE A 89 5.28 3.62 -8.98
N GLY A 90 6.04 3.76 -7.91
CA GLY A 90 6.66 4.96 -7.46
C GLY A 90 7.95 4.49 -6.84
N THR A 91 9.05 4.67 -7.58
CA THR A 91 10.41 4.33 -7.14
C THR A 91 10.55 4.63 -5.65
N LYS A 92 11.18 3.78 -4.83
CA LYS A 92 11.32 3.99 -3.37
C LYS A 92 11.68 5.44 -2.99
N ALA A 93 12.44 6.12 -3.86
CA ALA A 93 12.73 7.55 -3.83
C ALA A 93 11.50 8.49 -3.87
N GLN A 94 10.53 8.27 -4.76
CA GLN A 94 9.29 9.08 -4.84
C GLN A 94 8.42 8.92 -3.59
N LEU A 95 8.34 7.71 -3.03
CA LEU A 95 7.64 7.47 -1.76
C LEU A 95 8.34 8.23 -0.62
N ALA A 96 9.67 8.15 -0.54
CA ALA A 96 10.46 8.87 0.45
C ALA A 96 10.31 10.40 0.32
N MET A 97 10.34 10.95 -0.91
CA MET A 97 10.12 12.37 -1.16
C MET A 97 8.73 12.83 -0.73
N LYS A 98 7.70 12.01 -0.97
CA LYS A 98 6.33 12.34 -0.54
C LYS A 98 6.20 12.34 0.99
N LEU A 99 6.78 11.35 1.66
CA LEU A 99 6.80 11.27 3.12
C LEU A 99 7.50 12.51 3.72
N GLN A 100 8.68 12.84 3.20
CA GLN A 100 9.44 14.02 3.63
C GLN A 100 8.66 15.32 3.39
N TYR A 101 7.92 15.43 2.29
CA TYR A 101 7.08 16.59 2.03
C TYR A 101 5.93 16.73 3.04
N GLU A 102 5.28 15.61 3.41
CA GLU A 102 4.20 15.59 4.40
C GLU A 102 4.69 15.96 5.81
N GLU A 103 5.86 15.45 6.23
CA GLU A 103 6.51 15.79 7.49
C GLU A 103 6.86 17.28 7.56
N ASN A 104 7.54 17.80 6.54
CA ASN A 104 7.90 19.22 6.45
C ASN A 104 6.68 20.15 6.50
N LYS A 105 5.57 19.74 5.88
CA LYS A 105 4.31 20.49 5.90
C LYS A 105 3.72 20.55 7.32
N ALA A 106 3.80 19.45 8.06
CA ALA A 106 3.33 19.40 9.45
C ALA A 106 4.20 20.29 10.36
N GLU A 107 5.53 20.20 10.24
CA GLU A 107 6.46 21.03 11.01
C GLU A 107 6.27 22.52 10.75
N ARG A 108 6.14 22.93 9.47
CA ARG A 108 5.86 24.33 9.12
C ARG A 108 4.59 24.86 9.79
N ARG A 109 3.51 24.07 9.80
CA ARG A 109 2.25 24.46 10.46
C ARG A 109 2.44 24.63 11.97
N LYS A 110 3.18 23.70 12.61
CA LYS A 110 3.48 23.76 14.04
C LYS A 110 4.30 25.02 14.37
N ASN A 111 5.36 25.27 13.61
CA ASN A 111 6.24 26.43 13.80
C ASN A 111 5.49 27.75 13.59
N PHE A 112 4.65 27.82 12.54
CA PHE A 112 3.85 29.01 12.27
C PHE A 112 2.86 29.30 13.40
N LYS A 113 2.18 28.27 13.90
CA LYS A 113 1.26 28.39 15.05
C LYS A 113 2.01 28.88 16.29
N GLN A 114 3.15 28.25 16.61
CA GLN A 114 3.96 28.62 17.77
C GLN A 114 4.48 30.06 17.69
N LYS A 115 4.88 30.52 16.50
CA LYS A 115 5.32 31.91 16.29
C LYS A 115 4.16 32.90 16.53
N ASN A 116 2.99 32.61 15.97
CA ASN A 116 1.82 33.46 16.11
C ASN A 116 1.35 33.55 17.58
N ASP A 117 1.35 32.43 18.30
CA ASP A 117 0.96 32.39 19.71
C ASP A 117 1.95 33.20 20.58
N LYS A 118 3.26 33.09 20.32
CA LYS A 118 4.30 33.92 20.98
C LYS A 118 4.11 35.42 20.71
N GLU A 119 3.81 35.80 19.48
CA GLU A 119 3.56 37.21 19.12
C GLU A 119 2.30 37.77 19.81
N LYS A 120 1.24 36.97 19.91
CA LYS A 120 0.02 37.37 20.64
C LYS A 120 0.28 37.57 22.13
N GLU A 121 0.99 36.63 22.75
CA GLU A 121 1.36 36.71 24.16
C GLU A 121 2.21 37.96 24.45
N PHE A 122 3.21 38.23 23.60
CA PHE A 122 4.05 39.43 23.73
C PHE A 122 3.22 40.73 23.64
N LYS A 123 2.32 40.83 22.65
CA LYS A 123 1.43 42.00 22.50
C LYS A 123 0.50 42.18 23.70
N PHE A 124 -0.04 41.08 24.22
CA PHE A 124 -0.89 41.10 25.42
C PHE A 124 -0.14 41.61 26.64
N GLN A 125 1.05 41.07 26.92
CA GLN A 125 1.89 41.51 28.05
C GLN A 125 2.28 42.99 27.93
N LEU A 126 2.61 43.46 26.72
CA LEU A 126 2.89 44.87 26.47
C LEU A 126 1.68 45.76 26.75
N HIS A 127 0.48 45.35 26.33
CA HIS A 127 -0.75 46.06 26.65
C HIS A 127 -1.03 46.11 28.16
N GLN A 128 -0.84 44.99 28.87
CA GLN A 128 -1.01 44.94 30.32
C GLN A 128 -0.03 45.86 31.05
N ARG A 129 1.25 45.88 30.63
CA ARG A 129 2.25 46.81 31.18
C ARG A 129 1.85 48.27 30.96
N LYS A 130 1.49 48.64 29.73
CA LYS A 130 1.02 50.00 29.41
C LYS A 130 -0.22 50.39 30.22
N LYS A 131 -1.16 49.47 30.44
CA LYS A 131 -2.35 49.71 31.27
C LYS A 131 -1.97 49.95 32.74
N LYS A 132 -1.05 49.15 33.28
CA LYS A 132 -0.53 49.32 34.65
C LYS A 132 0.23 50.65 34.82
N GLU A 133 1.05 51.03 33.85
CA GLU A 133 1.78 52.31 33.86
C GLU A 133 0.82 53.50 33.82
N LYS A 134 -0.24 53.47 32.99
CA LYS A 134 -1.29 54.50 32.97
C LYS A 134 -2.02 54.65 34.31
N HIS A 135 -2.21 53.55 35.05
CA HIS A 135 -2.86 53.58 36.37
C HIS A 135 -1.95 54.02 37.51
N LYS A 136 -0.62 54.02 37.33
CA LYS A 136 0.31 54.38 38.41
C LYS A 136 0.42 55.88 38.66
N GLY A 137 -0.08 56.73 37.76
CA GLY A 137 -0.07 58.18 37.91
C GLY A 137 1.35 58.77 37.86
N HIS A 138 1.47 59.96 37.27
CA HIS A 138 2.48 60.92 37.68
C HIS A 138 1.82 61.91 38.63
#